data_AF-A0A0L7L613-F1
#
_entry.id   AF-A0A0L7L613-F1
#
_cell.length_a   1.000
_cell.length_b   1.000
_cell.length_c   1.000
_cell.angle_alpha   90.00
_cell.angle_beta   90.00
_cell.angle_gamma   90.00
#
_symmetry.space_group_name_H-M   'P 1'
#
loop_
_entity.id
_entity.type
_entity.pdbx_description
1 polymer ?
#
loop_
_entity_poly.entity_id
_entity_poly.type
_entity_poly.pdbx_seq_one_letter_code
_entity_poly.pdbx_strand_id
1 'polypeptide(L)' 'MKIRANSQQVATPTVVKKILRLKQENPGMFAWEIRERLLSARVCEPHSIPSVSSVNRILRNSGLAWSDDERHGEIN' A
#
# COMPACT_ATOMS: atom_id res chain seq x y z
N MET A 1 -7.55 -18.10 -20.01
CA MET A 1 -6.30 -18.31 -19.24
C MET A 1 -6.15 -17.14 -18.26
N LYS A 2 -6.17 -17.40 -16.94
CA LYS A 2 -5.96 -16.37 -15.90
C LYS A 2 -4.48 -16.01 -15.88
N ILE A 3 -4.12 -14.81 -16.32
CA ILE A 3 -2.79 -14.22 -16.11
C ILE A 3 -2.62 -14.07 -14.60
N ARG A 4 -1.93 -15.02 -13.95
CA ARG A 4 -1.50 -14.82 -12.55
C ARG A 4 -0.28 -13.93 -12.62
N ALA A 5 -0.47 -12.65 -12.28
CA ALA A 5 0.62 -11.70 -12.12
C ALA A 5 1.63 -12.26 -11.12
N ASN A 6 2.74 -12.75 -11.65
CA ASN A 6 3.87 -13.21 -10.86
C ASN A 6 4.55 -11.96 -10.29
N SER A 7 4.20 -11.59 -9.06
CA SER A 7 4.91 -10.54 -8.32
C SER A 7 6.18 -11.10 -7.71
N GLN A 8 7.10 -11.53 -8.57
CA GLN A 8 8.49 -11.69 -8.19
C GLN A 8 9.11 -10.32 -8.03
N GLN A 9 8.95 -9.71 -6.87
CA GLN A 9 10.03 -8.94 -6.25
C GLN A 9 9.87 -9.04 -4.75
N VAL A 10 10.98 -9.39 -4.14
CA VAL A 10 11.22 -9.77 -2.75
C VAL A 10 11.16 -8.52 -1.85
N ALA A 11 10.10 -7.72 -1.97
CA ALA A 11 9.73 -6.78 -0.94
C ALA A 11 9.28 -7.63 0.24
N THR A 12 10.05 -7.62 1.33
CA THR A 12 9.81 -8.39 2.55
C THR A 12 8.31 -8.60 2.77
N PRO A 13 7.79 -9.85 2.79
CA PRO A 13 6.36 -10.12 2.75
C PRO A 13 5.60 -9.43 3.90
N THR A 14 6.29 -9.18 5.02
CA THR A 14 5.81 -8.39 6.16
C THR A 14 5.40 -6.97 5.78
N VAL A 15 6.16 -6.30 4.92
CA VAL A 15 5.96 -4.91 4.51
C VAL A 15 4.75 -4.80 3.60
N VAL A 16 4.69 -5.69 2.61
CA VAL A 16 3.53 -5.81 1.72
C VAL A 16 2.27 -6.04 2.56
N LYS A 17 2.28 -7.04 3.45
CA LYS A 17 1.14 -7.34 4.33
C LYS A 17 0.73 -6.15 5.20
N LYS A 18 1.71 -5.37 5.71
CA LYS A 18 1.45 -4.17 6.50
C LYS A 18 0.82 -3.04 5.66
N ILE A 19 1.32 -2.81 4.44
CA ILE A 19 0.75 -1.84 3.47
C ILE A 19 -0.73 -2.17 3.20
N LEU A 20 -1.01 -3.43 2.89
CA LEU A 20 -2.37 -3.89 2.59
C LEU A 20 -3.29 -3.70 3.79
N ARG A 21 -2.81 -4.07 4.99
CA ARG A 21 -3.58 -3.93 6.22
C ARG A 21 -3.87 -2.46 6.55
N LEU A 22 -2.89 -1.56 6.41
CA LEU A 22 -3.07 -0.13 6.68
C LEU A 22 -4.12 0.49 5.74
N LYS A 23 -4.07 0.18 4.44
CA LYS A 23 -5.07 0.65 3.47
C LYS A 23 -6.44 -0.02 3.66
N GLN A 24 -6.47 -1.25 4.14
CA GLN A 24 -7.72 -1.95 4.47
C GLN A 24 -8.38 -1.39 5.73
N GLU A 25 -7.58 -1.09 6.77
CA GLU A 25 -8.05 -0.46 8.01
C GLU A 25 -8.48 1.00 7.75
N ASN A 26 -7.81 1.71 6.83
CA ASN A 26 -8.13 3.07 6.43
C ASN A 26 -8.01 3.23 4.90
N PRO A 27 -9.09 3.05 4.12
CA PRO A 27 -9.06 3.21 2.66
C PRO A 27 -8.75 4.65 2.22
N GLY A 28 -9.00 5.65 3.09
CA GLY A 28 -8.61 7.05 2.85
C GLY A 28 -7.12 7.35 3.05
N MET A 29 -6.33 6.39 3.56
CA MET A 29 -4.91 6.61 3.82
C MET A 29 -4.11 6.67 2.52
N PHE A 30 -3.34 7.72 2.34
CA PHE A 30 -2.50 7.92 1.16
C PHE A 30 -1.23 7.07 1.20
N ALA A 31 -0.65 6.80 0.04
CA ALA A 31 0.57 5.99 -0.08
C ALA A 31 1.77 6.58 0.66
N TRP A 32 1.86 7.91 0.78
CA TRP A 32 2.89 8.59 1.58
C TRP A 32 2.66 8.40 3.09
N GLU A 33 1.42 8.41 3.56
CA GLU A 33 1.11 8.13 4.97
C GLU A 33 1.45 6.68 5.34
N ILE A 34 1.13 5.73 4.44
CA ILE A 34 1.50 4.32 4.61
C ILE A 34 3.03 4.20 4.76
N ARG A 35 3.80 4.92 3.95
CA ARG A 35 5.27 4.96 4.06
C ARG A 35 5.73 5.45 5.44
N GLU A 36 5.15 6.52 5.96
CA GLU A 36 5.48 7.03 7.30
C GLU A 36 5.09 6.05 8.41
N ARG A 37 3.95 5.37 8.28
CA ARG A 37 3.53 4.32 9.22
C ARG A 37 4.50 3.14 9.23
N LEU A 38 5.03 2.75 8.08
CA LEU A 38 6.06 1.71 7.99
C LEU A 38 7.37 2.12 8.68
N LEU A 39 7.79 3.38 8.50
CA LEU A 39 8.97 3.95 9.16
C LEU A 39 8.79 4.00 10.68
N SER A 40 7.65 4.52 11.13
CA SER A 40 7.31 4.65 12.56
C SER A 40 7.22 3.29 13.25
N ALA A 41 6.64 2.30 12.59
CA ALA A 41 6.54 0.93 13.10
C ALA A 41 7.86 0.14 13.00
N ARG A 42 8.96 0.75 12.53
CA ARG A 42 10.29 0.13 12.36
C ARG A 42 10.23 -1.22 11.61
N VAL A 43 9.27 -1.36 10.69
CA VAL A 43 9.06 -2.61 9.95
C VAL A 43 10.16 -2.82 8.90
N CYS A 44 10.73 -1.71 8.41
CA CYS A 44 11.90 -1.69 7.54
C CYS A 44 12.90 -0.65 8.03
N GLU A 45 14.16 -0.89 7.74
CA GLU A 45 15.18 0.16 7.71
C GLU A 45 14.85 1.22 6.65
N PRO A 46 15.24 2.49 6.84
CA PRO A 46 14.92 3.60 5.92
C PRO A 46 15.40 3.36 4.48
N HIS A 47 16.45 2.57 4.28
CA HIS A 47 16.95 2.16 2.97
C HIS A 47 16.10 1.06 2.29
N SER A 48 15.26 0.35 3.06
CA SER A 48 14.39 -0.73 2.60
C SER A 48 12.91 -0.34 2.57
N ILE A 49 12.59 0.91 2.87
CA ILE A 49 11.22 1.44 2.77
C ILE A 49 10.87 1.61 1.29
N PRO A 50 9.76 1.00 0.82
CA PRO A 50 9.32 1.19 -0.56
C PRO A 50 8.96 2.65 -0.83
N SER A 51 9.28 3.13 -2.03
CA SER A 51 8.85 4.45 -2.49
C SER A 51 7.33 4.53 -2.62
N VAL A 52 6.78 5.74 -2.62
CA VAL A 52 5.34 6.00 -2.79
C VAL A 52 4.79 5.31 -4.05
N SER A 53 5.55 5.37 -5.15
CA SER A 53 5.20 4.67 -6.40
C SER A 53 5.17 3.14 -6.24
N SER A 54 6.11 2.56 -5.50
CA SER A 54 6.14 1.13 -5.21
C SER A 54 4.97 0.71 -4.33
N VAL A 55 4.60 1.52 -3.32
CA VAL A 55 3.40 1.31 -2.50
C VAL A 55 2.14 1.28 -3.38
N ASN A 56 1.99 2.24 -4.29
CA ASN A 56 0.86 2.27 -5.22
C ASN A 56 0.82 1.04 -6.16
N ARG A 57 1.97 0.56 -6.63
CA ARG A 57 2.03 -0.68 -7.42
C ARG A 57 1.59 -1.89 -6.59
N ILE A 58 2.00 -1.99 -5.33
CA ILE A 58 1.59 -3.06 -4.42
C ILE A 58 0.07 -3.04 -4.20
N LEU A 59 -0.50 -1.87 -3.94
CA LEU A 59 -1.94 -1.69 -3.75
C LEU A 59 -2.73 -2.10 -5.01
N ARG A 60 -2.28 -1.66 -6.20
CA ARG A 60 -2.88 -2.04 -7.49
C ARG A 60 -2.77 -3.53 -7.78
N ASN A 61 -1.60 -4.13 -7.51
CA ASN A 61 -1.37 -5.56 -7.71
C ASN A 61 -2.21 -6.43 -6.75
N SER A 62 -2.49 -5.94 -5.55
CA SER A 62 -3.30 -6.64 -4.54
C SER A 62 -4.81 -6.57 -4.76
N GLY A 63 -5.28 -5.75 -5.72
CA GLY A 63 -6.71 -5.51 -5.91
C GLY A 63 -7.35 -4.58 -4.87
N LEU A 64 -6.57 -3.94 -3.98
CA LEU A 64 -7.06 -2.91 -3.04
C LEU A 64 -7.09 -1.50 -3.65
N ALA A 65 -6.75 -1.33 -4.93
CA ALA A 65 -6.74 -0.04 -5.61
C ALA A 65 -8.14 0.51 -5.97
N TRP A 66 -9.21 -0.12 -5.51
CA TRP A 66 -10.59 0.26 -5.83
C TRP A 66 -11.29 1.07 -4.73
N SER A 67 -10.55 1.76 -3.87
CA SER A 67 -11.16 2.58 -2.81
C SER A 67 -10.56 3.97 -2.69
N ASP A 68 -9.94 4.48 -3.77
CA ASP A 68 -9.34 5.81 -3.79
C ASP A 68 -10.34 6.95 -4.09
N ASP A 69 -11.63 6.65 -4.33
CA ASP A 69 -12.56 7.63 -4.90
C ASP A 69 -13.90 7.81 -4.16
N GLU A 70 -14.02 7.54 -2.85
CA GLU A 70 -15.36 7.67 -2.21
C GLU A 70 -15.42 8.32 -0.83
N ARG A 71 -14.53 9.27 -0.49
CA ARG A 71 -14.82 10.25 0.61
C ARG A 71 -14.23 11.65 0.42
N HIS A 72 -14.48 12.27 -0.73
CA HIS A 72 -15.03 13.63 -0.70
C HIS A 72 -16.55 13.41 -0.69
N GLY A 73 -17.21 13.21 0.45
CA GLY A 73 -17.33 14.30 1.41
C GLY A 73 -18.04 15.48 0.74
N GLU A 74 -19.28 15.24 0.30
CA GLU A 74 -20.40 16.19 0.32
C GLU A 74 -19.98 17.63 0.68
N ILE A 75 -19.68 18.43 -0.34
CA ILE A 75 -19.85 19.88 -0.23
C ILE A 75 -21.21 20.19 -0.86
N ASN A 76 -22.13 20.57 0.02
CA ASN A 76 -23.49 21.03 -0.21
C ASN A 76 -23.69 21.87 -1.49
#